data_AF-A0A023FCY5-F1
#
_entry.id   AF-A0A023FCY5-F1
#
_cell.length_a   1.000
_cell.length_b   1.000
_cell.length_c   1.000
_cell.angle_alpha   90.00
_cell.angle_beta   90.00
_cell.angle_gamma   90.00
#
_symmetry.space_group_name_H-M   'P 1'
#
loop_
_entity.id
_entity.type
_entity.pdbx_description
1 polymer ?
#
loop_
_entity_poly.entity_id
_entity_poly.type
_entity_poly.pdbx_seq_one_letter_code
_entity_poly.pdbx_strand_id
1 'polypeptide(L)'
;MLLFALFILGFGVCVEGQTTELVKNQTSDKIYNNTLAVVRRRGPLHLLWYSYRLKRNLNLCLMSQFLKNETNGARRTLETNGKDPEQRTKNNITISLIKNPDSPNLKIEDIGGGLHGKWNDEHDVSFSTKNCFVLEAVIAPRKKPYCVVWGSRDAKERCFWKAEQNCESGTKVNLAQCADEKKK
;
A
#
# COMPACT_ATOMS: atom_id res chain seq x y z
N MET A 1 17.23 -19.70 65.67
CA MET A 1 17.95 -19.50 64.39
C MET A 1 17.21 -20.30 63.32
N LEU A 2 16.91 -19.63 62.18
CA LEU A 2 16.50 -20.11 60.84
C LEU A 2 15.35 -21.15 60.73
N LEU A 3 14.19 -20.83 60.13
CA LEU A 3 13.88 -20.75 58.67
C LEU A 3 14.10 -22.12 57.96
N PHE A 4 13.19 -22.75 57.23
CA PHE A 4 12.20 -22.29 56.24
C PHE A 4 11.06 -23.32 56.09
N ALA A 5 9.83 -22.84 55.93
CA ALA A 5 8.74 -23.56 55.27
C ALA A 5 8.84 -23.34 53.76
N LEU A 6 8.71 -24.39 52.94
CA LEU A 6 8.51 -24.28 51.49
C LEU A 6 7.43 -25.27 51.07
N PHE A 7 6.19 -24.78 51.01
CA PHE A 7 5.12 -25.41 50.26
C PHE A 7 5.37 -25.17 48.76
N ILE A 8 5.62 -26.23 48.01
CA ILE A 8 5.65 -26.20 46.55
C ILE A 8 4.20 -26.27 46.08
N LEU A 9 3.60 -25.11 45.84
CA LEU A 9 2.39 -24.98 45.02
C LEU A 9 2.86 -24.70 43.59
N GLY A 10 2.85 -25.75 42.77
CA GLY A 10 3.07 -25.65 41.33
C GLY A 10 1.90 -24.91 40.69
N PHE A 11 2.06 -23.60 40.49
CA PHE A 11 1.23 -22.86 39.55
C PHE A 11 1.76 -23.12 38.14
N GLY A 12 1.09 -24.03 37.42
CA GLY A 12 1.17 -24.09 35.98
C GLY A 12 0.55 -22.83 35.41
N VAL A 13 1.37 -21.80 35.18
CA VAL A 13 0.94 -20.61 34.46
C VAL A 13 0.94 -20.96 32.99
N CYS A 14 -0.25 -21.18 32.42
CA CYS A 14 -0.46 -21.10 30.99
C CYS A 14 -0.01 -19.71 30.55
N VAL A 15 1.13 -19.63 29.85
CA VAL A 15 1.51 -18.42 29.13
C VAL A 15 0.59 -18.37 27.91
N GLU A 16 -0.54 -17.70 28.07
CA GLU A 16 -1.31 -17.23 26.93
C GLU A 16 -0.39 -16.29 26.15
N GLY A 17 0.10 -16.77 25.00
CA GLY A 17 0.84 -15.94 24.08
C GLY A 17 -0.04 -14.76 23.72
N GLN A 18 0.34 -13.57 24.20
CA GLN A 18 -0.21 -12.33 23.69
C GLN A 18 0.04 -12.35 22.18
N THR A 19 -1.02 -12.62 21.42
CA THR A 19 -1.15 -12.12 20.07
C THR A 19 -1.03 -10.62 20.25
N THR A 20 0.16 -10.07 20.02
CA THR A 20 0.35 -8.63 19.88
C THR A 20 -0.53 -8.22 18.71
N GLU A 21 -1.77 -7.82 19.01
CA GLU A 21 -2.55 -6.99 18.11
C GLU A 21 -1.64 -5.80 17.81
N LEU A 22 -1.13 -5.78 16.57
CA LEU A 22 -0.48 -4.61 16.00
C LEU A 22 -1.47 -3.47 16.14
N VAL A 23 -1.31 -2.64 17.18
CA VAL A 23 -2.15 -1.47 17.42
C VAL A 23 -2.21 -0.68 16.11
N LYS A 24 -3.37 -0.74 15.43
CA LYS A 24 -3.57 -0.03 14.18
C LYS A 24 -3.56 1.46 14.49
N ASN A 25 -2.50 2.14 14.08
CA ASN A 25 -2.34 3.60 14.29
C ASN A 25 -3.43 4.44 13.60
N GLN A 26 -4.27 3.85 12.76
CA GLN A 26 -5.41 4.50 12.12
C GLN A 26 -6.61 3.54 12.07
N THR A 27 -7.81 4.08 12.26
CA THR A 27 -9.05 3.33 12.06
C THR A 27 -9.28 3.02 10.59
N SER A 28 -9.93 1.90 10.28
CA SER A 28 -10.25 1.50 8.90
C SER A 28 -11.00 2.59 8.14
N ASP A 29 -11.99 3.25 8.75
CA ASP A 29 -12.71 4.38 8.13
C ASP A 29 -11.81 5.57 7.80
N LYS A 30 -10.85 5.87 8.67
CA LYS A 30 -9.90 6.97 8.42
C LYS A 30 -8.99 6.62 7.24
N ILE A 31 -8.52 5.38 7.18
CA ILE A 31 -7.73 4.90 6.05
C ILE A 31 -8.56 4.99 4.76
N TYR A 32 -9.79 4.48 4.78
CA TYR A 32 -10.70 4.48 3.64
C TYR A 32 -10.90 5.89 3.09
N ASN A 33 -11.29 6.85 3.94
CA ASN A 33 -11.58 8.21 3.53
C ASN A 33 -10.36 8.95 2.99
N ASN A 34 -9.19 8.75 3.62
CA ASN A 34 -7.94 9.34 3.14
C ASN A 34 -7.52 8.73 1.78
N THR A 35 -7.59 7.41 1.65
CA THR A 35 -7.27 6.73 0.39
C THR A 35 -8.23 7.15 -0.72
N LEU A 36 -9.53 7.27 -0.42
CA LEU A 36 -10.53 7.77 -1.36
C LEU A 36 -10.19 9.19 -1.85
N ALA A 37 -9.72 10.06 -0.96
CA ALA A 37 -9.26 11.40 -1.33
C ALA A 37 -8.01 11.37 -2.24
N VAL A 38 -7.08 10.44 -2.01
CA VAL A 38 -5.90 10.27 -2.86
C VAL A 38 -6.29 9.76 -4.24
N VAL A 39 -7.07 8.68 -4.35
CA VAL A 39 -7.43 8.09 -5.66
C VAL A 39 -8.32 9.00 -6.50
N ARG A 40 -9.11 9.88 -5.87
CA ARG A 40 -9.94 10.90 -6.55
C ARG A 40 -9.20 12.20 -6.85
N ARG A 41 -7.94 12.35 -6.45
CA ARG A 41 -7.16 13.55 -6.74
C ARG A 41 -7.03 13.74 -8.26
N ARG A 42 -7.27 14.96 -8.74
CA ARG A 42 -7.17 15.31 -10.18
C ARG A 42 -5.76 15.17 -10.74
N GLY A 43 -4.74 15.49 -9.95
CA GLY A 43 -3.34 15.32 -10.34
C GLY A 43 -2.91 13.86 -10.49
N PRO A 44 -1.72 13.63 -11.06
CA PRO A 44 -1.17 12.29 -11.19
C PRO A 44 -0.83 11.68 -9.83
N LEU A 45 -0.94 10.36 -9.77
CA LEU A 45 -0.39 9.55 -8.69
C LEU A 45 0.81 8.78 -9.24
N HIS A 46 1.81 8.58 -8.39
CA HIS A 46 3.04 7.88 -8.71
C HIS A 46 3.25 6.73 -7.74
N LEU A 47 3.97 5.72 -8.21
CA LEU A 47 4.67 4.81 -7.32
C LEU A 47 5.83 5.56 -6.68
N LEU A 48 5.83 5.65 -5.35
CA LEU A 48 6.80 6.45 -4.59
C LEU A 48 7.79 5.60 -3.79
N TRP A 49 7.41 4.37 -3.43
CA TRP A 49 8.24 3.43 -2.67
C TRP A 49 7.79 2.00 -2.94
N TYR A 50 8.71 1.04 -2.86
CA TYR A 50 8.40 -0.38 -3.06
C TYR A 50 9.33 -1.28 -2.21
N SER A 51 8.80 -2.43 -1.76
CA SER A 51 9.60 -3.49 -1.14
C SER A 51 10.55 -4.13 -2.17
N TYR A 52 11.80 -4.41 -1.81
CA TYR A 52 12.86 -4.82 -2.74
C TYR A 52 12.49 -6.07 -3.54
N ARG A 53 11.75 -7.01 -2.94
CA ARG A 53 11.33 -8.24 -3.61
C ARG A 53 10.36 -8.02 -4.77
N LEU A 54 9.71 -6.86 -4.85
CA LEU A 54 8.84 -6.50 -5.97
C LEU A 54 9.63 -6.01 -7.19
N LYS A 55 10.90 -5.60 -7.03
CA LYS A 55 11.70 -4.92 -8.08
C LYS A 55 11.72 -5.64 -9.43
N ARG A 56 11.80 -6.97 -9.41
CA ARG A 56 11.94 -7.77 -10.64
C ARG A 56 10.67 -7.76 -11.51
N ASN A 57 9.51 -7.52 -10.92
CA ASN A 57 8.21 -7.62 -11.58
C ASN A 57 7.44 -6.29 -11.57
N LEU A 58 8.09 -5.19 -11.14
CA LEU A 58 7.47 -3.89 -10.96
C LEU A 58 8.20 -2.84 -11.80
N ASN A 59 7.48 -2.17 -12.71
CA ASN A 59 8.03 -1.00 -13.38
C ASN A 59 8.10 0.15 -12.37
N LEU A 60 9.26 0.77 -12.22
CA LEU A 60 9.46 1.82 -11.20
C LEU A 60 8.86 3.16 -11.63
N CYS A 61 8.67 3.38 -12.93
CA CYS A 61 8.07 4.59 -13.48
C CYS A 61 6.56 4.46 -13.68
N LEU A 62 5.88 3.81 -12.74
CA LEU A 62 4.43 3.71 -12.75
C LEU A 62 3.78 5.02 -12.32
N MET A 63 2.78 5.43 -13.09
CA MET A 63 1.96 6.57 -12.78
C MET A 63 0.50 6.32 -13.15
N SER A 64 -0.38 7.15 -12.61
CA SER A 64 -1.81 7.03 -12.81
C SER A 64 -2.45 8.41 -12.99
N GLN A 65 -3.09 8.65 -14.13
CA GLN A 65 -3.79 9.91 -14.42
C GLN A 65 -5.26 9.82 -14.06
N PHE A 66 -5.80 10.88 -13.49
CA PHE A 66 -7.23 10.93 -13.16
C PHE A 66 -8.08 11.07 -14.42
N LEU A 67 -9.19 10.32 -14.49
CA LEU A 67 -10.19 10.47 -15.54
C LEU A 67 -11.51 11.01 -14.98
N LYS A 68 -12.09 10.33 -13.98
CA LYS A 68 -13.32 10.77 -13.32
C LYS A 68 -13.52 10.10 -11.95
N ASN A 69 -14.41 10.68 -11.15
CA ASN A 69 -14.82 10.10 -9.88
C ASN A 69 -15.74 8.89 -10.11
N GLU A 70 -15.66 7.93 -9.19
CA GLU A 70 -16.60 6.82 -9.02
C GLU A 70 -17.06 6.78 -7.57
N THR A 71 -18.24 6.24 -7.25
CA THR A 71 -18.85 6.32 -5.91
C THR A 71 -17.95 5.89 -4.75
N ASN A 72 -17.15 4.83 -4.96
CA ASN A 72 -16.21 4.31 -3.96
C ASN A 72 -14.76 4.33 -4.46
N GLY A 73 -14.43 5.24 -5.39
CA GLY A 73 -13.08 5.28 -5.97
C GLY A 73 -12.96 6.27 -7.12
N ALA A 74 -12.26 5.86 -8.18
CA ALA A 74 -12.06 6.68 -9.38
C ALA A 74 -11.75 5.84 -10.62
N ARG A 75 -12.14 6.33 -11.80
CA ARG A 75 -11.50 5.90 -13.04
C ARG A 75 -10.23 6.69 -13.25
N ARG A 76 -9.17 5.96 -13.56
CA ARG A 76 -7.84 6.51 -13.81
C ARG A 76 -7.20 5.78 -14.97
N THR A 77 -5.99 6.19 -15.33
CA THR A 77 -5.10 5.35 -16.14
C THR A 77 -4.07 4.66 -15.25
N LEU A 78 -3.46 3.61 -15.76
CA LEU A 78 -2.20 3.06 -15.26
C LEU A 78 -1.20 3.08 -16.41
N GLU A 79 -0.09 3.77 -16.20
CA GLU A 79 0.88 4.09 -17.23
C GLU A 79 2.30 3.75 -16.77
N THR A 80 3.12 3.20 -17.68
CA THR A 80 4.58 3.17 -17.51
C THR A 80 5.17 4.39 -18.22
N ASN A 81 5.83 5.27 -17.46
CA ASN A 81 6.38 6.52 -17.97
C ASN A 81 7.92 6.50 -17.99
N GLY A 82 8.48 5.45 -18.57
CA GLY A 82 9.93 5.32 -18.80
C GLY A 82 10.44 6.35 -19.82
N LYS A 83 11.75 6.64 -19.78
CA LYS A 83 12.37 7.58 -20.75
C LYS A 83 12.23 7.09 -22.19
N ASP A 84 12.43 5.79 -22.41
CA ASP A 84 12.17 5.11 -23.67
C ASP A 84 10.66 5.12 -24.01
N PRO A 85 10.23 5.79 -25.09
CA PRO A 85 8.83 5.82 -25.51
C PRO A 85 8.24 4.45 -25.86
N GLU A 86 9.04 3.51 -26.37
CA GLU A 86 8.55 2.19 -26.81
C GLU A 86 8.12 1.31 -25.63
N GLN A 87 8.63 1.58 -24.43
CA GLN A 87 8.29 0.88 -23.20
C GLN A 87 7.10 1.50 -22.44
N ARG A 88 6.49 2.54 -23.01
CA ARG A 88 5.36 3.23 -22.38
C ARG A 88 4.07 2.49 -22.68
N THR A 89 3.37 2.14 -21.62
CA THR A 89 2.05 1.50 -21.66
C THR A 89 1.03 2.46 -21.06
N LYS A 90 -0.23 2.28 -21.45
CA LYS A 90 -1.34 3.06 -20.91
C LYS A 90 -2.63 2.27 -20.98
N ASN A 91 -3.18 1.95 -19.81
CA ASN A 91 -4.45 1.24 -19.69
C ASN A 91 -5.43 2.08 -18.87
N ASN A 92 -6.72 2.04 -19.22
CA ASN A 92 -7.77 2.68 -18.43
C ASN A 92 -8.21 1.71 -17.33
N ILE A 93 -8.13 2.16 -16.09
CA ILE A 93 -8.45 1.36 -14.92
C ILE A 93 -9.56 1.99 -14.09
N THR A 94 -10.28 1.14 -13.36
CA THR A 94 -11.12 1.55 -12.24
C THR A 94 -10.43 1.15 -10.95
N ILE A 95 -10.25 2.09 -10.03
CA ILE A 95 -9.80 1.82 -8.68
C ILE A 95 -11.02 1.89 -7.78
N SER A 96 -11.31 0.79 -7.07
CA SER A 96 -12.46 0.65 -6.16
C SER A 96 -11.98 0.38 -4.75
N LEU A 97 -12.56 1.07 -3.77
CA LEU A 97 -12.32 0.83 -2.35
C LEU A 97 -13.50 0.09 -1.72
N ILE A 98 -13.19 -0.95 -0.96
CA ILE A 98 -14.15 -1.79 -0.26
C ILE A 98 -13.92 -1.58 1.25
N LYS A 99 -14.99 -1.32 1.98
CA LYS A 99 -14.92 -1.21 3.44
C LYS A 99 -14.72 -2.58 4.05
N ASN A 100 -13.79 -2.69 4.98
CA ASN A 100 -13.53 -3.90 5.73
C ASN A 100 -13.15 -3.49 7.17
N PRO A 101 -13.67 -4.18 8.21
CA PRO A 101 -13.45 -3.80 9.61
C PRO A 101 -11.98 -3.65 9.97
N ASP A 102 -11.13 -4.50 9.41
CA ASP A 102 -9.72 -4.53 9.72
C ASP A 102 -8.94 -3.44 8.98
N SER A 103 -9.08 -3.41 7.68
CA SER A 103 -8.36 -2.52 6.79
C SER A 103 -9.14 -2.46 5.49
N PRO A 104 -9.36 -1.28 4.89
CA PRO A 104 -10.07 -1.23 3.62
C PRO A 104 -9.26 -1.91 2.52
N ASN A 105 -9.96 -2.58 1.62
CA ASN A 105 -9.38 -3.20 0.44
C ASN A 105 -9.43 -2.24 -0.75
N LEU A 106 -8.41 -2.32 -1.61
CA LEU A 106 -8.33 -1.63 -2.87
C LEU A 106 -8.24 -2.66 -3.99
N LYS A 107 -9.11 -2.52 -4.99
CA LYS A 107 -9.14 -3.35 -6.19
C LYS A 107 -8.88 -2.47 -7.41
N ILE A 108 -8.06 -2.96 -8.34
CA ILE A 108 -7.83 -2.32 -9.63
C ILE A 108 -8.41 -3.21 -10.71
N GLU A 109 -9.23 -2.64 -11.59
CA GLU A 109 -9.86 -3.38 -12.69
C GLU A 109 -9.53 -2.69 -14.00
N ASP A 110 -8.96 -3.44 -14.94
CA ASP A 110 -8.78 -2.97 -16.32
C ASP A 110 -10.10 -3.01 -17.07
N ILE A 111 -10.47 -1.89 -17.67
CA ILE A 111 -11.66 -1.80 -18.52
C ILE A 111 -11.45 -2.59 -19.83
N GLY A 112 -10.19 -2.75 -20.28
CA GLY A 112 -9.82 -3.49 -21.49
C GLY A 112 -9.33 -4.92 -21.26
N GLY A 113 -9.25 -5.38 -20.01
CA GLY A 113 -8.80 -6.75 -19.67
C GLY A 113 -7.32 -7.06 -19.92
N GLY A 114 -6.48 -6.05 -20.15
CA GLY A 114 -5.06 -6.18 -20.48
C GLY A 114 -4.09 -6.03 -19.30
N LEU A 115 -4.57 -5.75 -18.07
CA LEU A 115 -3.68 -5.72 -16.91
C LEU A 115 -3.12 -7.10 -16.62
N HIS A 116 -1.81 -7.21 -16.79
CA HIS A 116 -1.05 -8.42 -16.53
C HIS A 116 -0.84 -8.61 -15.02
N GLY A 117 -1.10 -9.82 -14.50
CA GLY A 117 -0.68 -10.23 -13.16
C GLY A 117 -1.59 -9.82 -11.99
N LYS A 118 -1.00 -9.80 -10.78
CA LYS A 118 -1.69 -9.67 -9.48
C LYS A 118 -2.36 -8.33 -9.20
N TRP A 119 -2.32 -7.37 -10.13
CA TRP A 119 -2.93 -6.06 -9.94
C TRP A 119 -4.47 -6.11 -9.83
N ASN A 120 -5.08 -7.15 -10.38
CA ASN A 120 -6.53 -7.36 -10.32
C ASN A 120 -6.99 -7.98 -8.99
N ASP A 121 -6.05 -8.38 -8.14
CA ASP A 121 -6.35 -8.92 -6.81
C ASP A 121 -6.82 -7.79 -5.88
N GLU A 122 -7.55 -8.14 -4.83
CA GLU A 122 -7.84 -7.22 -3.75
C GLU A 122 -6.63 -7.08 -2.83
N HIS A 123 -6.26 -5.85 -2.53
CA HIS A 123 -5.10 -5.54 -1.71
C HIS A 123 -5.49 -4.72 -0.49
N ASP A 124 -4.91 -5.04 0.67
CA ASP A 124 -5.13 -4.26 1.88
C ASP A 124 -4.43 -2.91 1.79
N VAL A 125 -5.12 -1.85 2.23
CA VAL A 125 -4.51 -0.53 2.42
C VAL A 125 -4.17 -0.33 3.88
N SER A 126 -2.93 -0.56 4.28
CA SER A 126 -2.55 -0.62 5.70
C SER A 126 -2.37 0.76 6.37
N PHE A 127 -2.24 1.83 5.58
CA PHE A 127 -2.14 3.20 6.09
C PHE A 127 -2.38 4.23 5.00
N SER A 128 -2.92 5.40 5.36
CA SER A 128 -3.01 6.51 4.41
C SER A 128 -3.03 7.90 5.04
N THR A 129 -2.70 8.88 4.20
CA THR A 129 -2.87 10.31 4.43
C THR A 129 -3.66 10.90 3.28
N LYS A 130 -3.93 12.22 3.30
CA LYS A 130 -4.59 12.91 2.18
C LYS A 130 -3.74 12.97 0.89
N ASN A 131 -2.46 12.60 0.93
CA ASN A 131 -1.52 12.70 -0.20
C ASN A 131 -0.92 11.36 -0.63
N CYS A 132 -1.01 10.30 0.18
CA CYS A 132 -0.42 8.99 -0.12
C CYS A 132 -1.12 7.86 0.66
N PHE A 133 -0.94 6.64 0.20
CA PHE A 133 -1.37 5.43 0.89
C PHE A 133 -0.34 4.30 0.71
N VAL A 134 -0.32 3.38 1.68
CA VAL A 134 0.50 2.16 1.68
C VAL A 134 -0.41 1.00 1.30
N LEU A 135 -0.03 0.27 0.25
CA LEU A 135 -0.78 -0.87 -0.30
C LEU A 135 0.03 -2.14 -0.07
N GLU A 136 -0.59 -3.17 0.50
CA GLU A 136 0.00 -4.50 0.66
C GLU A 136 -0.17 -5.29 -0.64
N ALA A 137 0.84 -5.22 -1.50
CA ALA A 137 0.83 -5.85 -2.83
C ALA A 137 0.85 -7.38 -2.74
N VAL A 138 1.53 -7.94 -1.74
CA VAL A 138 1.57 -9.39 -1.49
C VAL A 138 1.62 -9.66 0.01
N ILE A 139 0.61 -10.37 0.52
CA ILE A 139 0.60 -10.87 1.89
C ILE A 139 1.52 -12.09 1.98
N ALA A 140 2.48 -12.05 2.90
CA ALA A 140 3.42 -13.14 3.13
C ALA A 140 3.14 -13.79 4.50
N PRO A 141 2.66 -15.05 4.55
CA PRO A 141 2.42 -15.73 5.82
C PRO A 141 3.70 -15.76 6.68
N ARG A 142 3.58 -15.35 7.95
CA ARG A 142 4.68 -15.30 8.95
C ARG A 142 5.81 -14.30 8.66
N LYS A 143 5.63 -13.36 7.72
CA LYS A 143 6.59 -12.28 7.43
C LYS A 143 5.87 -10.96 7.21
N LYS A 144 6.61 -9.85 7.22
CA LYS A 144 6.07 -8.56 6.81
C LYS A 144 5.62 -8.63 5.33
N PRO A 145 4.48 -8.02 4.97
CA PRO A 145 3.97 -8.00 3.60
C PRO A 145 4.92 -7.23 2.66
N TYR A 146 4.83 -7.52 1.37
CA TYR A 146 5.48 -6.68 0.36
C TYR A 146 4.55 -5.53 0.03
N CYS A 147 5.04 -4.31 0.18
CA CYS A 147 4.21 -3.13 0.03
C CYS A 147 4.70 -2.24 -1.10
N VAL A 148 3.78 -1.37 -1.53
CA VAL A 148 4.08 -0.20 -2.35
C VAL A 148 3.45 1.04 -1.73
N VAL A 149 4.06 2.19 -1.95
CA VAL A 149 3.47 3.49 -1.58
C VAL A 149 3.07 4.20 -2.86
N TRP A 150 1.80 4.60 -2.91
CA TRP A 150 1.27 5.46 -3.97
C TRP A 150 0.91 6.82 -3.42
N GLY A 151 1.08 7.85 -4.23
CA GLY A 151 0.71 9.20 -3.83
C GLY A 151 1.06 10.25 -4.87
N SER A 152 0.78 11.50 -4.54
CA SER A 152 1.27 12.63 -5.32
C SER A 152 2.77 12.86 -5.07
N ARG A 153 3.46 13.56 -5.98
CA ARG A 153 4.91 13.83 -5.84
C ARG A 153 5.27 14.61 -4.57
N ASP A 154 4.35 15.43 -4.08
CA ASP A 154 4.45 16.20 -2.83
C ASP A 154 4.01 15.42 -1.58
N ALA A 155 3.85 14.09 -1.68
CA ALA A 155 3.52 13.26 -0.54
C ALA A 155 4.58 13.39 0.57
N LYS A 156 4.09 13.58 1.80
CA LYS A 156 4.93 13.71 2.98
C LYS A 156 5.46 12.35 3.45
N GLU A 157 6.50 12.41 4.26
CA GLU A 157 7.28 11.25 4.74
C GLU A 157 6.49 10.18 5.52
N ARG A 158 5.27 10.47 6.01
CA ARG A 158 4.52 9.55 6.89
C ARG A 158 4.20 8.20 6.25
N CYS A 159 3.86 8.16 4.96
CA CYS A 159 3.60 6.87 4.31
C CYS A 159 4.87 6.05 4.14
N PHE A 160 6.03 6.69 3.90
CA PHE A 160 7.32 6.00 3.80
C PHE A 160 7.73 5.41 5.15
N TRP A 161 7.67 6.21 6.21
CA TRP A 161 7.95 5.73 7.56
C TRP A 161 7.06 4.54 7.94
N LYS A 162 5.77 4.61 7.59
CA LYS A 162 4.85 3.50 7.89
C LYS A 162 5.15 2.24 7.07
N ALA A 163 5.52 2.40 5.80
CA ALA A 163 5.97 1.28 4.97
C ALA A 163 7.25 0.64 5.53
N GLU A 164 8.25 1.44 5.92
CA GLU A 164 9.51 0.94 6.50
C GLU A 164 9.30 0.18 7.82
N GLN A 165 8.32 0.59 8.63
CA GLN A 165 7.98 -0.11 9.87
C GLN A 165 7.24 -1.43 9.64
N ASN A 166 6.25 -1.43 8.75
CA ASN A 166 5.27 -2.52 8.69
C ASN A 166 5.53 -3.49 7.54
N CYS A 167 6.29 -3.12 6.53
CA CYS A 167 6.51 -3.90 5.32
C CYS A 167 7.92 -4.50 5.26
N GLU A 168 8.13 -5.41 4.31
CA GLU A 168 9.47 -5.89 3.96
C GLU A 168 10.34 -4.72 3.49
N SER A 169 11.65 -4.82 3.74
CA SER A 169 12.63 -3.80 3.38
C SER A 169 12.44 -3.30 1.94
N GLY A 170 12.58 -2.01 1.74
CA GLY A 170 12.33 -1.40 0.45
C GLY A 170 13.02 -0.06 0.29
N THR A 171 12.67 0.65 -0.78
CA THR A 171 13.29 1.93 -1.11
C THR A 171 12.34 2.86 -1.85
N LYS A 172 12.65 4.15 -1.79
CA LYS A 172 11.94 5.19 -2.55
C LYS A 172 12.25 5.05 -4.04
N VAL A 173 11.26 5.34 -4.87
CA VAL A 173 11.45 5.43 -6.32
C VAL A 173 12.17 6.75 -6.65
N ASN A 174 13.24 6.68 -7.43
CA ASN A 174 13.88 7.87 -7.98
C ASN A 174 13.12 8.36 -9.23
N LEU A 175 12.10 9.21 -9.01
CA LEU A 175 11.27 9.73 -10.10
C LEU A 175 12.04 10.58 -11.13
N ALA A 176 13.24 11.06 -10.82
CA ALA A 176 14.09 11.78 -11.79
C ALA A 176 14.63 10.86 -12.91
N GLN A 177 14.54 9.54 -12.72
CA GLN A 177 14.87 8.56 -13.76
C GLN A 177 13.71 8.32 -14.74
N CYS A 178 12.51 8.79 -14.43
CA CYS A 178 11.33 8.68 -15.29
C CYS A 178 11.25 9.84 -16.28
N ALA A 179 10.42 9.70 -17.31
CA ALA A 179 10.17 10.80 -18.24
C ALA A 179 9.40 11.94 -17.54
N ASP A 180 9.62 13.17 -18.01
CA ASP A 180 8.84 14.31 -17.54
C ASP A 180 7.37 14.14 -17.89
N GLU A 181 6.50 14.62 -17.00
CA GLU A 181 5.08 14.68 -17.29
C GLU A 181 4.85 15.69 -18.41
N LYS A 182 4.18 15.25 -19.47
CA LYS A 182 3.69 16.19 -20.48
C LYS A 182 2.69 17.11 -19.78
N LYS A 183 3.01 18.39 -19.66
CA LYS A 183 2.06 19.43 -19.24
C LYS A 183 0.89 19.38 -20.23
N LYS A 184 -0.30 19.06 -19.74
CA LYS A 184 -1.55 19.17 -20.49
C LYS A 184 -2.14 20.55 -20.27
#